data_AF-A0A1B6VYN3-F1
#
_entry.id   AF-A0A1B6VYN3-F1
#
_cell.length_a   1.000
_cell.length_b   1.000
_cell.length_c   1.000
_cell.angle_alpha   90.00
_cell.angle_beta   90.00
_cell.angle_gamma   90.00
#
_symmetry.space_group_name_H-M   'P 1'
#
loop_
_entity.id
_entity.type
_entity.pdbx_description
1 polymer ?
#
loop_
_entity_poly.entity_id
_entity_poly.type
_entity_poly.pdbx_seq_one_letter_code
_entity_poly.pdbx_strand_id
1 'polypeptide(L)'
;SPKGQIVKAQISGKRYQRLSLVSAQVGNRLIAPMVYQNTMTGVFFEAWFQQCLLPALTQKSVIILDNARFHRMGVLREMAEKLGHKVLPLAPYSPELNPIEKVWANIKRYLRTVLSDYARFDDALLSYFDFN
;
A
#
# COMPACT_ATOMS: atom_id res chain seq x y z
N SER A 1 -14.26 20.92 -44.15
CA SER A 1 -13.27 21.32 -43.10
C SER A 1 -12.53 20.08 -42.64
N PRO A 2 -11.19 19.99 -42.72
CA PRO A 2 -10.48 18.80 -42.28
C PRO A 2 -10.43 18.74 -40.75
N LYS A 3 -10.75 17.56 -40.22
CA LYS A 3 -10.74 17.20 -38.78
C LYS A 3 -9.33 16.81 -38.32
N GLY A 4 -9.03 17.14 -37.07
CA GLY A 4 -8.23 16.31 -36.15
C GLY A 4 -6.71 16.36 -36.31
N GLN A 5 -6.06 17.38 -35.77
CA GLN A 5 -4.62 17.36 -35.50
C GLN A 5 -4.37 16.84 -34.08
N ILE A 6 -3.57 15.79 -33.92
CA ILE A 6 -3.19 15.26 -32.61
C ILE A 6 -2.24 16.28 -31.95
N VAL A 7 -2.72 16.93 -30.89
CA VAL A 7 -1.88 17.75 -30.02
C VAL A 7 -1.02 16.80 -29.18
N LYS A 8 0.25 16.65 -29.53
CA LYS A 8 1.24 16.01 -28.65
C LYS A 8 1.50 16.97 -27.48
N ALA A 9 0.70 16.87 -26.43
CA ALA A 9 1.02 17.50 -25.17
C ALA A 9 2.35 16.92 -24.69
N GLN A 10 3.39 17.75 -24.53
CA GLN A 10 4.57 17.38 -23.77
C GLN A 10 4.12 17.13 -22.33
N ILE A 11 4.01 15.86 -21.94
CA ILE A 11 3.84 15.50 -20.55
C ILE A 11 5.20 15.77 -19.88
N SER A 12 5.35 16.94 -19.28
CA SER A 12 6.45 17.23 -18.37
C SER A 12 6.24 16.46 -17.06
N GLY A 13 6.56 15.17 -17.07
CA GLY A 13 6.73 14.39 -15.86
C GLY A 13 8.20 14.32 -15.52
N LYS A 14 8.66 15.02 -14.48
CA LYS A 14 9.97 14.72 -13.90
C LYS A 14 9.96 13.23 -13.54
N ARG A 15 10.90 12.48 -14.12
CA ARG A 15 10.99 11.02 -13.98
C ARG A 15 11.60 10.69 -12.62
N TYR A 16 10.85 10.95 -11.55
CA TYR A 16 11.24 10.51 -10.21
C TYR A 16 11.11 8.99 -10.14
N GLN A 17 12.06 8.32 -9.50
CA GLN A 17 11.89 6.91 -9.14
C GLN A 17 10.60 6.76 -8.34
N ARG A 18 9.70 5.88 -8.80
CA ARG A 18 8.46 5.58 -8.09
C ARG A 18 8.78 4.58 -6.97
N LEU A 19 8.62 5.02 -5.74
CA LEU A 19 8.68 4.16 -4.57
C LEU A 19 7.26 3.75 -4.16
N SER A 20 7.10 2.48 -3.80
CA SER A 20 5.83 1.90 -3.37
C SER A 20 5.93 1.49 -1.89
N LEU A 21 4.81 1.58 -1.18
CA LEU A 21 4.68 1.18 0.22
C LEU A 21 3.50 0.23 0.35
N VAL A 22 3.71 -0.88 1.07
CA VAL A 22 2.64 -1.79 1.49
C VAL A 22 2.71 -1.93 3.01
N SER A 23 1.56 -1.93 3.67
CA SER A 23 1.43 -2.10 5.11
C SER A 23 -0.01 -2.51 5.44
N ALA A 24 -0.23 -3.09 6.61
CA ALA A 24 -1.56 -3.26 7.18
C ALA A 24 -1.75 -2.34 8.39
N GLN A 25 -3.00 -2.16 8.81
CA GLN A 25 -3.34 -1.36 9.98
C GLN A 25 -4.14 -2.19 10.98
N VAL A 26 -3.79 -2.10 12.26
CA VAL A 26 -4.57 -2.64 13.39
C VAL A 26 -4.84 -1.50 14.37
N GLY A 27 -6.13 -1.15 14.54
CA GLY A 27 -6.51 0.05 15.28
C GLY A 27 -5.89 1.30 14.64
N ASN A 28 -5.09 2.05 15.39
CA ASN A 28 -4.38 3.23 14.89
C ASN A 28 -2.90 2.96 14.53
N ARG A 29 -2.45 1.70 14.56
CA ARG A 29 -1.05 1.32 14.35
C ARG A 29 -0.85 0.66 13.00
N LEU A 30 0.18 1.10 12.26
CA LEU A 30 0.66 0.40 11.07
C LEU A 30 1.53 -0.80 11.49
N ILE A 31 1.37 -1.91 10.77
CA ILE A 31 2.14 -3.14 10.94
C ILE A 31 2.64 -3.66 9.60
N ALA A 32 3.73 -4.42 9.65
CA ALA A 32 4.40 -4.97 8.47
C ALA A 32 4.65 -3.94 7.34
N PRO A 33 5.11 -2.70 7.62
CA PRO A 33 5.42 -1.76 6.56
C PRO A 33 6.60 -2.27 5.74
N MET A 34 6.48 -2.20 4.41
CA MET A 34 7.54 -2.54 3.50
C MET A 34 7.57 -1.55 2.33
N VAL A 35 8.73 -0.95 2.15
CA VAL A 35 9.04 -0.05 1.05
C VAL A 35 9.72 -0.84 -0.05
N TYR A 36 9.29 -0.66 -1.29
CA TYR A 36 9.84 -1.39 -2.43
C TYR A 36 9.81 -0.55 -3.70
N GLN A 37 10.73 -0.85 -4.60
CA GLN A 37 10.73 -0.35 -5.97
C GLN A 37 10.00 -1.40 -6.82
N ASN A 38 9.25 -0.97 -7.85
CA ASN A 38 8.41 -1.78 -8.76
C ASN A 38 6.90 -1.81 -8.44
N THR A 39 6.15 -2.45 -9.34
CA THR A 39 4.69 -2.64 -9.25
C THR A 39 4.36 -3.84 -8.39
N MET A 40 3.32 -3.75 -7.57
CA MET A 40 2.82 -4.90 -6.79
C MET A 40 2.28 -5.99 -7.72
N THR A 41 2.73 -7.23 -7.53
CA THR A 41 2.20 -8.42 -8.20
C THR A 41 1.53 -9.34 -7.19
N GLY A 42 0.70 -10.27 -7.64
CA GLY A 42 0.07 -11.24 -6.74
C GLY A 42 1.08 -12.09 -5.97
N VAL A 43 2.12 -12.58 -6.65
CA VAL A 43 3.20 -13.37 -6.03
C VAL A 43 3.96 -12.54 -4.98
N PHE A 44 4.27 -11.28 -5.31
CA PHE A 44 5.00 -10.43 -4.36
C PHE A 44 4.13 -10.06 -3.15
N PHE A 45 2.84 -9.79 -3.38
CA PHE A 45 1.89 -9.55 -2.31
C PHE A 45 1.76 -10.77 -1.38
N GLU A 46 1.69 -11.98 -1.93
CA GLU A 46 1.63 -13.22 -1.14
C GLU A 46 2.89 -13.45 -0.31
N ALA A 47 4.07 -13.19 -0.88
CA ALA A 47 5.32 -13.26 -0.15
C ALA A 47 5.33 -12.28 1.03
N TRP A 48 4.96 -11.01 0.81
CA TRP A 48 4.81 -10.03 1.88
C TRP A 48 3.75 -10.45 2.91
N PHE A 49 2.60 -10.96 2.45
CA PHE A 49 1.51 -11.40 3.31
C PHE A 49 1.99 -12.51 4.25
N GLN A 50 2.68 -13.52 3.72
CA GLN A 50 3.16 -14.66 4.48
C GLN A 50 4.37 -14.33 5.38
N GLN A 51 5.33 -13.57 4.87
CA GLN A 51 6.63 -13.37 5.52
C GLN A 51 6.66 -12.13 6.42
N CYS A 52 5.79 -11.15 6.18
CA CYS A 52 5.77 -9.89 6.92
C CYS A 52 4.46 -9.71 7.69
N LEU A 53 3.30 -9.83 7.02
CA LEU A 53 2.02 -9.53 7.67
C LEU A 53 1.62 -10.58 8.70
N LEU A 54 1.55 -11.86 8.32
CA LEU A 54 1.10 -12.92 9.22
C LEU A 54 1.97 -13.02 10.50
N PRO A 55 3.32 -12.95 10.44
CA PRO A 55 4.16 -12.95 11.65
C PRO A 55 3.99 -11.70 12.52
N ALA A 56 3.53 -10.58 11.96
CA ALA A 56 3.30 -9.35 12.71
C ALA A 56 1.96 -9.35 13.50
N LEU A 57 1.08 -10.33 13.26
CA LEU A 57 -0.19 -10.47 13.99
C LEU A 57 0.03 -11.24 15.30
N THR A 58 -0.22 -10.60 16.43
CA THR A 58 -0.03 -11.20 17.77
C THR A 58 -1.20 -12.07 18.23
N GLN A 59 -2.34 -11.98 17.55
CA GLN A 59 -3.56 -12.72 17.89
C GLN A 59 -4.33 -13.13 16.63
N LYS A 60 -5.18 -14.14 16.77
CA LYS A 60 -6.13 -14.55 15.71
C LYS A 60 -6.95 -13.34 15.30
N SER A 61 -6.95 -13.06 13.99
CA SER A 61 -7.41 -11.78 13.44
C SER A 61 -8.20 -12.01 12.16
N VAL A 62 -9.10 -11.07 11.88
CA VAL A 62 -9.78 -10.97 10.58
C VAL A 62 -9.05 -9.90 9.77
N ILE A 63 -8.47 -10.32 8.65
CA ILE A 63 -7.73 -9.46 7.74
C ILE A 63 -8.71 -9.02 6.65
N ILE A 64 -8.88 -7.71 6.52
CA ILE A 64 -9.76 -7.12 5.53
C ILE A 64 -8.91 -6.54 4.41
N LEU A 65 -9.20 -6.92 3.16
CA LEU A 65 -8.47 -6.48 1.98
C LEU A 65 -9.43 -5.83 0.98
N ASP A 66 -8.96 -4.83 0.22
CA ASP A 66 -9.73 -4.30 -0.91
C ASP A 66 -9.80 -5.31 -2.08
N ASN A 67 -10.51 -4.95 -3.14
CA ASN A 67 -10.70 -5.80 -4.31
C ASN A 67 -9.60 -5.65 -5.37
N ALA A 68 -8.37 -5.31 -4.96
CA ALA A 68 -7.24 -5.23 -5.89
C ALA A 68 -7.00 -6.58 -6.59
N ARG A 69 -6.73 -6.54 -7.90
CA ARG A 69 -6.56 -7.75 -8.74
C ARG A 69 -5.46 -8.69 -8.25
N PHE A 70 -4.45 -8.17 -7.55
CA PHE A 70 -3.36 -8.97 -7.00
C PHE A 70 -3.69 -9.63 -5.66
N HIS A 71 -4.82 -9.30 -5.02
CA HIS A 71 -5.32 -10.02 -3.85
C HIS A 71 -5.94 -11.35 -4.29
N ARG A 72 -5.11 -12.37 -4.49
CA ARG A 72 -5.55 -13.73 -4.85
C ARG A 72 -6.19 -14.41 -3.63
N MET A 73 -7.44 -14.07 -3.37
CA MET A 73 -8.18 -14.41 -2.14
C MET A 73 -8.12 -15.89 -1.76
N GLY A 74 -8.13 -16.81 -2.72
CA GLY A 74 -8.00 -18.26 -2.44
C GLY A 74 -6.68 -18.59 -1.74
N VAL A 75 -5.56 -18.12 -2.29
CA VAL A 75 -4.21 -18.35 -1.73
C VAL A 75 -4.07 -17.66 -0.37
N LEU A 76 -4.55 -16.42 -0.27
CA LEU A 76 -4.46 -15.64 0.97
C LEU A 76 -5.27 -16.26 2.12
N ARG A 77 -6.47 -16.77 1.83
CA ARG A 77 -7.30 -17.48 2.82
C ARG A 77 -6.60 -18.74 3.30
N GLU A 78 -6.08 -19.55 2.39
CA GLU A 78 -5.38 -20.79 2.76
C GLU A 78 -4.18 -20.51 3.69
N MET A 79 -3.36 -19.49 3.38
CA MET A 79 -2.22 -19.10 4.22
C MET A 79 -2.65 -18.59 5.60
N ALA A 80 -3.71 -17.77 5.65
CA ALA A 80 -4.22 -17.20 6.88
C ALA A 80 -4.89 -18.26 7.79
N GLU A 81 -5.69 -19.15 7.22
CA GLU A 81 -6.45 -20.18 7.93
C GLU A 81 -5.53 -21.19 8.63
N LYS A 82 -4.39 -21.53 8.02
CA LYS A 82 -3.33 -22.37 8.63
C LYS A 82 -2.84 -21.82 9.97
N LEU A 83 -2.91 -20.51 10.17
CA LEU A 83 -2.50 -19.82 11.40
C LEU A 83 -3.71 -19.38 12.25
N GLY A 84 -4.93 -19.74 11.86
CA GLY A 84 -6.17 -19.39 12.57
C GLY A 84 -6.66 -17.97 12.33
N HIS A 85 -6.19 -17.28 11.29
CA HIS A 85 -6.72 -16.00 10.82
C HIS A 85 -7.79 -16.21 9.74
N LYS A 86 -8.57 -15.17 9.45
CA LYS A 86 -9.54 -15.16 8.35
C LYS A 86 -9.25 -14.00 7.40
N VAL A 87 -9.54 -14.17 6.11
CA VAL A 87 -9.40 -13.09 5.11
C VAL A 87 -10.76 -12.80 4.47
N LEU A 88 -11.19 -11.54 4.59
CA LEU A 88 -12.44 -11.03 4.02
C LEU A 88 -12.15 -9.90 3.02
N PRO A 89 -12.84 -9.87 1.87
CA PRO A 89 -12.81 -8.71 0.99
C PRO A 89 -13.68 -7.59 1.58
N LEU A 90 -13.28 -6.34 1.34
CA LEU A 90 -14.12 -5.17 1.55
C LEU A 90 -15.35 -5.23 0.62
N ALA A 91 -16.48 -4.73 1.14
CA ALA A 91 -17.67 -4.55 0.33
C ALA A 91 -17.33 -3.69 -0.91
N PRO A 92 -17.84 -4.04 -2.11
CA PRO A 92 -17.63 -3.26 -3.31
C PRO A 92 -18.07 -1.80 -3.11
N TYR A 93 -17.28 -0.86 -3.64
CA TYR A 93 -17.58 0.58 -3.65
C TYR A 93 -17.63 1.28 -2.28
N SER A 94 -17.01 0.71 -1.24
CA SER A 94 -16.88 1.35 0.08
C SER A 94 -15.43 1.72 0.48
N PRO A 95 -14.68 2.50 -0.33
CA PRO A 95 -13.33 2.93 0.03
C PRO A 95 -13.30 3.80 1.30
N GLU A 96 -14.39 4.51 1.62
CA GLU A 96 -14.57 5.24 2.88
C GLU A 96 -14.52 4.35 4.12
N LEU A 97 -14.78 3.05 3.95
CA LEU A 97 -14.69 2.06 5.02
C LEU A 97 -13.29 1.46 5.17
N ASN A 98 -12.30 1.89 4.37
CA ASN A 98 -10.92 1.44 4.50
C ASN A 98 -10.13 2.42 5.40
N PRO A 99 -9.93 2.12 6.70
CA PRO A 99 -9.35 3.08 7.64
C PRO A 99 -7.92 3.49 7.28
N ILE A 100 -7.23 2.65 6.51
CA ILE A 100 -5.84 2.87 6.08
C ILE A 100 -5.72 4.01 5.05
N GLU A 101 -6.79 4.39 4.37
CA GLU A 101 -6.78 5.54 3.46
C GLU A 101 -6.48 6.85 4.19
N LYS A 102 -6.96 6.99 5.43
CA LYS A 102 -6.62 8.14 6.28
C LYS A 102 -5.13 8.14 6.64
N VAL A 103 -4.56 6.96 6.89
CA VAL A 103 -3.13 6.81 7.16
C VAL A 103 -2.31 7.19 5.92
N TRP A 104 -2.72 6.75 4.73
CA TRP A 104 -2.09 7.16 3.48
C TRP A 104 -2.17 8.66 3.22
N ALA A 105 -3.31 9.28 3.52
CA ALA A 105 -3.47 10.73 3.42
C ALA A 105 -2.50 11.48 4.36
N ASN A 106 -2.34 10.99 5.59
CA ASN A 106 -1.42 11.56 6.58
C ASN A 106 0.05 11.44 6.15
N ILE A 107 0.49 10.25 5.71
CA ILE A 107 1.84 10.02 5.19
C ILE A 107 2.10 10.96 4.01
N LYS A 108 1.18 11.01 3.04
CA LYS A 108 1.31 11.91 1.87
C LYS A 108 1.37 13.38 2.28
N ARG A 109 0.64 13.78 3.33
CA ARG A 109 0.68 15.15 3.85
C ARG A 109 2.02 15.47 4.50
N TYR A 110 2.53 14.60 5.35
CA TYR A 110 3.84 14.75 5.98
C TYR A 110 4.97 14.79 4.95
N LEU A 111 4.97 13.88 3.98
CA LEU A 111 5.98 13.88 2.93
C LEU A 111 6.01 15.19 2.16
N ARG A 112 4.86 15.79 1.85
CA ARG A 112 4.82 17.10 1.18
C ARG A 112 5.48 18.23 1.98
N THR A 113 5.54 18.13 3.30
CA THR A 113 6.14 19.18 4.13
C THR A 113 7.64 19.02 4.30
N VAL A 114 8.16 17.79 4.27
CA VAL A 114 9.58 17.52 4.56
C VAL A 114 10.41 17.14 3.34
N LEU A 115 9.80 16.87 2.19
CA LEU A 115 10.52 16.32 1.02
C LEU A 115 11.66 17.21 0.52
N SER A 116 11.60 18.54 0.73
CA SER A 116 12.69 19.46 0.40
C SER A 116 13.94 19.29 1.26
N ASP A 117 13.78 18.69 2.43
CA ASP A 117 14.80 18.63 3.48
C ASP A 117 15.62 17.34 3.39
N TYR A 118 15.17 16.38 2.59
CA TYR A 118 15.83 15.09 2.38
C TYR A 118 16.36 14.97 0.96
N ALA A 119 17.57 14.42 0.82
CA ALA A 119 18.17 14.14 -0.48
C ALA A 119 17.45 13.02 -1.23
N ARG A 120 16.80 12.10 -0.50
CA ARG A 120 16.12 10.94 -1.07
C ARG A 120 14.73 10.75 -0.47
N PHE A 121 13.82 10.20 -1.27
CA PHE A 121 12.43 9.98 -0.87
C PHE A 121 12.29 8.87 0.18
N ASP A 122 13.14 7.84 0.13
CA ASP A 122 13.19 6.76 1.12
C ASP A 122 13.56 7.30 2.51
N ASP A 123 14.56 8.19 2.61
CA ASP A 123 14.93 8.82 3.88
C ASP A 123 13.77 9.65 4.46
N ALA A 124 13.10 10.45 3.62
CA ALA A 124 11.93 11.22 4.04
C ALA A 124 10.79 10.31 4.52
N LEU A 125 10.57 9.18 3.85
CA LEU A 125 9.54 8.21 4.23
C LEU A 125 9.87 7.49 5.53
N LEU A 126 11.12 7.08 5.74
CA LEU A 126 11.55 6.43 6.99
C LEU A 126 11.38 7.38 8.18
N SER A 127 11.68 8.67 8.01
CA SER A 127 11.50 9.64 9.09
C SER A 127 10.06 9.68 9.63
N TYR A 128 9.04 9.45 8.79
CA TYR A 128 7.64 9.40 9.25
C TYR A 128 7.41 8.32 10.32
N PHE A 129 8.09 7.19 10.18
CA PHE A 129 7.98 6.03 11.08
C PHE A 129 8.89 6.14 12.30
N ASP A 130 9.92 6.99 12.27
CA ASP A 130 10.78 7.25 13.43
C ASP A 130 10.14 8.26 14.41
N PHE A 131 9.26 9.14 13.92
CA PHE A 131 8.59 10.18 14.72
C PHE A 131 7.19 9.78 15.25
N ASN A 132 6.59 8.68 14.79
CA ASN A 132 5.23 8.23 15.17
C ASN A 132 5.21 6.76 15.61
#